data_AF-A0A182E9R0-F1
#
_entry.id   AF-A0A182E9R0-F1
#
_cell.length_a   1.000
_cell.length_b   1.000
_cell.length_c   1.000
_cell.angle_alpha   90.00
_cell.angle_beta   90.00
_cell.angle_gamma   90.00
#
_symmetry.space_group_name_H-M   'P 1'
#
loop_
_entity.id
_entity.type
_entity.pdbx_description
1 polymer ?
#
loop_
_entity_poly.entity_id
_entity_poly.type
_entity_poly.pdbx_seq_one_letter_code
_entity_poly.pdbx_strand_id
1 'polypeptide(L)'
;MRLTVWLRRNLNLPEWNRRVWEVGYRGPPLPKLKIKGKPDYPINDNAIRQLQDKMKREYEVMKCLATPYLDKEMEHEYIKKYGTAKEQREKEFLEMEQRRMPGKPKKKIVGTGKVLKARANVGNLLHEHRTIENSLKELIIRQRWD
;
A
#
# COMPACT_ATOMS: atom_id res chain seq x y z
N MET A 1 -3.19 13.75 12.05
CA MET A 1 -1.94 13.56 12.81
C MET A 1 -1.89 14.25 14.20
N ARG A 2 -3.01 14.79 14.74
CA ARG A 2 -2.97 15.45 16.07
C ARG A 2 -3.12 14.48 17.26
N LEU A 3 -3.91 13.41 17.10
CA LEU A 3 -4.14 12.38 18.15
C LEU A 3 -2.89 11.57 18.50
N THR A 4 -2.11 11.17 17.49
CA THR A 4 -0.87 10.39 17.69
C THR A 4 0.22 11.17 18.43
N VAL A 5 0.31 12.47 18.17
CA VAL A 5 1.23 13.38 18.88
C VAL A 5 0.78 13.61 20.32
N TRP A 6 -0.52 13.69 20.57
CA TRP A 6 -1.08 13.84 21.91
C TRP A 6 -0.87 12.59 22.78
N LEU A 7 -1.03 11.39 22.21
CA LEU A 7 -0.82 10.12 22.92
C LEU A 7 0.65 9.81 23.25
N ARG A 8 1.60 10.42 22.53
CA ARG A 8 3.05 10.26 22.76
C ARG A 8 3.67 11.40 23.58
N ARG A 9 2.86 12.25 24.20
CA ARG A 9 3.36 13.39 24.96
C ARG A 9 3.98 12.93 26.27
N ASN A 10 5.07 13.58 26.67
CA ASN A 10 5.72 13.32 27.95
C ASN A 10 4.71 13.51 29.09
N LEU A 11 4.47 12.45 29.89
CA LEU A 11 3.53 12.48 31.02
C LEU A 11 3.95 13.48 32.11
N ASN A 12 5.21 13.93 32.10
CA ASN A 12 5.74 14.92 33.03
C ASN A 12 5.80 16.34 32.44
N LEU A 13 5.19 16.58 31.27
CA LEU A 13 5.20 17.89 30.61
C LEU A 13 4.68 19.05 31.49
N PRO A 14 3.63 18.89 32.32
CA PRO A 14 3.16 19.96 33.20
C PRO A 14 4.21 20.39 34.24
N GLU A 15 5.02 19.47 34.76
CA GLU A 15 6.12 19.78 35.68
C GLU A 15 7.27 20.49 34.96
N TRP A 16 7.64 20.00 33.77
CA TRP A 16 8.68 20.59 32.94
C TRP A 16 8.35 22.05 32.58
N ASN A 17 7.12 22.30 32.13
CA ASN A 17 6.67 23.64 31.82
C ASN A 17 6.73 24.54 33.06
N ARG A 18 6.32 24.04 34.24
CA ARG A 18 6.37 24.83 35.47
C ARG A 18 7.78 25.25 35.87
N ARG A 19 8.81 24.39 35.74
CA ARG A 19 10.20 24.78 36.00
C ARG A 19 10.68 25.93 35.12
N VAL A 20 10.19 26.00 33.87
CA VAL A 20 10.46 27.13 32.96
C VAL A 20 9.85 28.43 33.48
N TRP A 21 8.63 28.37 34.04
CA TRP A 21 7.96 29.53 34.67
C TRP A 21 8.48 29.89 36.07
N GLU A 22 9.24 29.00 36.71
CA GLU A 22 9.95 29.26 37.97
C GLU A 22 11.22 30.12 37.76
N VAL A 23 11.73 30.24 36.53
CA VAL A 23 12.82 31.16 36.17
C VAL A 23 12.32 32.61 36.27
N GLY A 24 12.40 33.18 37.48
CA GLY A 24 12.05 34.59 37.75
C GLY A 24 10.86 34.81 38.70
N TYR A 25 10.22 33.74 39.22
CA TYR A 25 9.13 33.87 40.19
C TYR A 25 9.64 34.31 41.57
N ARG A 26 9.10 35.41 42.11
CA ARG A 26 9.49 35.99 43.43
C ARG A 26 8.49 35.72 44.57
N GLY A 27 7.50 34.85 44.37
CA GLY A 27 6.50 34.49 45.39
C GLY A 27 6.89 33.27 46.24
N PRO A 28 6.05 32.86 47.23
CA PRO A 28 6.28 31.67 48.03
C PRO A 28 6.35 30.41 47.15
N PRO A 29 7.21 29.43 47.49
CA PRO A 29 7.45 28.28 46.64
C PRO A 29 6.15 27.51 46.38
N LEU A 30 5.78 27.38 45.11
CA LEU A 30 4.62 26.61 44.70
C LEU A 30 4.77 25.14 45.18
N PRO A 31 3.67 24.46 45.57
CA PRO A 31 3.76 23.08 46.09
C PRO A 31 4.35 22.13 45.05
N LYS A 32 5.35 21.33 45.42
CA LYS A 32 5.99 20.35 44.50
C LYS A 32 4.95 19.34 44.02
N LEU A 33 4.69 19.33 42.71
CA LEU A 33 3.92 18.24 42.10
C LEU A 33 4.81 16.99 42.07
N LYS A 34 4.38 15.92 42.74
CA LYS A 34 5.10 14.64 42.69
C LYS A 34 4.99 14.06 41.28
N ILE A 35 6.10 13.63 40.69
CA ILE A 35 6.13 12.80 39.48
C ILE A 35 5.41 11.50 39.81
N LYS A 36 4.13 11.39 39.44
CA LYS A 36 3.33 10.20 39.75
C LYS A 36 3.59 9.06 38.77
N GLY A 37 4.20 9.33 37.60
CA GLY A 37 4.41 8.33 36.54
C GLY A 37 3.11 7.71 36.02
N LYS A 38 1.97 8.29 36.40
CA LYS A 38 0.63 7.83 36.07
C LYS A 38 0.08 8.70 34.94
N PRO A 39 -0.67 8.12 34.01
CA PRO A 39 -1.39 8.91 33.02
C PRO A 39 -2.33 9.90 33.71
N ASP A 40 -2.49 11.08 33.13
CA ASP A 40 -3.37 12.14 33.65
C ASP A 40 -4.85 11.70 33.69
N TYR A 41 -5.21 10.69 32.90
CA TYR A 41 -6.55 10.14 32.79
C TYR A 41 -6.59 8.65 33.18
N PRO A 42 -7.69 8.18 33.77
CA PRO A 42 -7.88 6.75 34.01
C PRO A 42 -7.89 6.00 32.67
N ILE A 43 -7.10 4.93 32.59
CA ILE A 43 -7.11 4.04 31.43
C ILE A 43 -8.39 3.20 31.50
N ASN A 44 -9.18 3.23 30.44
CA ASN A 44 -10.39 2.41 30.34
C ASN A 44 -10.03 0.93 30.07
N ASP A 45 -10.70 0.00 30.74
CA ASP A 45 -10.57 -1.44 30.52
C ASP A 45 -10.71 -1.85 29.05
N ASN A 46 -11.60 -1.17 28.30
CA ASN A 46 -11.74 -1.41 26.86
C ASN A 46 -10.46 -1.10 26.07
N ALA A 47 -9.72 -0.07 26.46
CA ALA A 47 -8.45 0.27 25.83
C ALA A 47 -7.38 -0.79 26.12
N ILE A 48 -7.39 -1.36 27.32
CA ILE A 48 -6.49 -2.47 27.71
C ILE A 48 -6.80 -3.71 26.87
N ARG A 49 -8.08 -4.10 26.74
CA ARG A 49 -8.49 -5.24 25.91
C ARG A 49 -8.10 -5.07 24.45
N GLN A 50 -8.34 -3.89 23.87
CA GLN A 50 -7.92 -3.60 22.50
C GLN A 50 -6.41 -3.70 22.30
N LEU A 51 -5.61 -3.28 23.28
CA LEU A 51 -4.16 -3.42 23.22
C LEU A 51 -3.73 -4.88 23.28
N GLN A 52 -4.32 -5.67 24.18
CA GLN A 52 -4.04 -7.10 24.29
C GLN A 52 -4.37 -7.84 22.99
N ASP A 53 -5.49 -7.53 22.34
CA ASP A 53 -5.87 -8.14 21.07
C ASP A 53 -4.88 -7.79 19.95
N LYS A 54 -4.41 -6.53 19.91
CA LYS A 54 -3.37 -6.12 18.95
C LYS A 54 -2.07 -6.87 19.19
N MET A 55 -1.63 -6.98 20.45
CA MET A 55 -0.41 -7.70 20.81
C MET A 55 -0.50 -9.20 20.46
N LYS A 56 -1.66 -9.84 20.67
CA LYS A 56 -1.88 -11.22 20.25
C LYS A 56 -1.74 -11.40 18.74
N ARG A 57 -2.37 -10.51 17.95
CA ARG A 57 -2.25 -10.55 16.48
C ARG A 57 -0.82 -10.31 16.01
N GLU A 58 -0.13 -9.34 16.60
CA GLU A 58 1.28 -9.08 16.29
C GLU A 58 2.15 -10.30 16.59
N TYR A 59 1.93 -10.96 17.72
CA TYR A 59 2.63 -12.19 18.09
C TYR A 59 2.39 -13.31 17.07
N GLU A 60 1.15 -13.52 16.63
CA GLU A 60 0.82 -14.51 15.59
C GLU A 60 1.55 -14.21 14.27
N VAL A 61 1.56 -12.95 13.83
CA VAL A 61 2.28 -12.53 12.63
C VAL A 61 3.79 -12.78 12.79
N MET A 62 4.37 -12.41 13.92
CA MET A 62 5.79 -12.62 14.18
C MET A 62 6.16 -14.11 14.22
N LYS A 63 5.30 -14.96 14.78
CA LYS A 63 5.50 -16.41 14.77
C LYS A 63 5.60 -16.95 13.35
N CYS A 64 4.72 -16.52 12.45
CA CYS A 64 4.76 -16.92 11.05
C CYS A 64 6.02 -16.40 10.33
N LEU A 65 6.43 -15.16 10.61
CA LEU A 65 7.64 -14.58 10.02
C LEU A 65 8.94 -15.24 10.52
N ALA A 66 8.95 -15.74 11.75
CA ALA A 66 10.09 -16.44 12.34
C ALA A 66 10.30 -17.85 11.74
N THR A 67 9.31 -18.41 11.07
CA THR A 67 9.38 -19.72 10.41
C THR A 67 9.19 -19.58 8.90
N PRO A 68 10.17 -19.02 8.17
CA PRO A 68 10.10 -18.92 6.71
C PRO A 68 10.10 -20.31 6.07
N TYR A 69 9.46 -20.42 4.89
CA TYR A 69 9.42 -21.66 4.12
C TYR A 69 10.73 -21.94 3.36
N LEU A 70 11.43 -20.88 2.95
CA LEU A 70 12.70 -20.96 2.23
C LEU A 70 13.82 -20.35 3.06
N ASP A 71 14.98 -21.01 3.01
CA ASP A 71 16.22 -20.46 3.52
C ASP A 71 16.85 -19.49 2.52
N LYS A 72 17.68 -18.59 3.04
CA LYS A 72 18.38 -17.56 2.25
C LYS A 72 19.20 -18.16 1.08
N GLU A 73 19.78 -19.34 1.27
CA GLU A 73 20.56 -20.02 0.24
C GLU A 73 19.68 -20.50 -0.93
N MET A 74 18.50 -21.05 -0.62
CA MET A 74 17.52 -21.47 -1.62
C MET A 74 16.96 -20.26 -2.39
N GLU A 75 16.67 -19.16 -1.69
CA GLU A 75 16.19 -17.94 -2.32
C GLU A 75 17.23 -17.33 -3.27
N HIS A 76 18.52 -17.46 -2.96
CA HIS A 76 19.59 -16.90 -3.79
C HIS A 76 19.61 -17.48 -5.20
N GLU A 77 19.44 -18.79 -5.36
CA GLU A 77 19.38 -19.43 -6.69
C GLU A 77 18.19 -18.93 -7.51
N TYR A 78 17.03 -18.77 -6.85
CA TYR A 78 15.82 -18.24 -7.48
C TYR A 78 16.03 -16.79 -7.93
N ILE A 79 16.58 -15.95 -7.06
CA ILE A 79 16.88 -14.54 -7.38
C ILE A 79 17.91 -14.44 -8.51
N LYS A 80 18.92 -15.31 -8.55
CA LYS A 80 19.89 -15.35 -9.65
C LYS A 80 19.24 -15.67 -10.99
N LYS A 81 18.24 -16.57 -11.01
CA LYS A 81 17.55 -16.99 -12.24
C LYS A 81 16.49 -15.99 -12.71
N TYR A 82 15.70 -15.44 -11.80
CA TYR A 82 14.51 -14.63 -12.13
C TYR A 82 14.65 -13.14 -11.79
N GLY A 83 15.76 -12.73 -11.17
CA GLY A 83 15.95 -11.38 -10.66
C GLY A 83 15.26 -11.12 -9.33
N THR A 84 15.45 -9.93 -8.78
CA THR A 84 14.78 -9.52 -7.53
C THR A 84 13.29 -9.22 -7.78
N ALA A 85 12.47 -9.31 -6.73
CA ALA A 85 11.04 -8.95 -6.82
C ALA A 85 10.81 -7.51 -7.30
N LYS A 86 11.75 -6.60 -7.02
CA LYS A 86 11.68 -5.22 -7.50
C LYS A 86 11.90 -5.15 -9.02
N GLU A 87 12.92 -5.84 -9.53
CA GLU A 87 13.19 -5.92 -10.97
C GLU A 87 12.03 -6.57 -11.73
N GLN A 88 11.38 -7.58 -11.16
CA GLN A 88 10.21 -8.20 -11.77
C GLN A 88 9.05 -7.21 -11.89
N ARG A 89 8.74 -6.45 -10.83
CA ARG A 89 7.72 -5.39 -10.88
C ARG A 89 8.06 -4.30 -11.89
N GLU A 90 9.32 -3.93 -12.00
CA GLU A 90 9.78 -2.95 -12.99
C GLU A 90 9.61 -3.48 -14.42
N LYS A 91 9.95 -4.75 -14.68
CA LYS A 91 9.71 -5.41 -15.98
C LYS A 91 8.23 -5.49 -16.31
N GLU A 92 7.40 -5.91 -15.37
CA GLU A 92 5.94 -5.96 -15.54
C GLU A 92 5.37 -4.57 -15.82
N PHE A 93 5.88 -3.54 -15.14
CA PHE A 93 5.48 -2.17 -15.37
C PHE A 93 5.87 -1.70 -16.78
N LEU A 94 7.11 -1.96 -17.20
CA LEU A 94 7.57 -1.65 -18.56
C LEU A 94 6.77 -2.41 -19.61
N GLU A 95 6.46 -3.68 -19.39
CA GLU A 95 5.62 -4.46 -20.30
C GLU A 95 4.20 -3.90 -20.36
N MET A 96 3.62 -3.51 -19.22
CA MET A 96 2.33 -2.81 -19.20
C MET A 96 2.39 -1.48 -19.95
N GLU A 97 3.48 -0.73 -19.85
CA GLU A 97 3.67 0.51 -20.60
C GLU A 97 3.85 0.27 -22.10
N GLN A 98 4.63 -0.74 -22.49
CA GLN A 98 4.80 -1.15 -23.89
C GLN A 98 3.49 -1.68 -24.51
N ARG A 99 2.67 -2.40 -23.72
CA ARG A 99 1.32 -2.84 -24.11
C ARG A 99 0.34 -1.67 -24.23
N ARG A 100 0.57 -0.55 -23.55
CA ARG A 100 -0.25 0.65 -23.74
C ARG A 100 0.08 1.26 -25.10
N MET A 101 -0.95 1.68 -25.83
CA MET A 101 -0.77 2.37 -27.12
C MET A 101 0.22 3.54 -26.99
N PRO A 102 1.12 3.74 -27.96
CA PRO A 102 1.85 4.99 -28.08
C PRO A 102 0.83 6.12 -28.39
N GLY A 103 0.50 6.93 -27.39
CA GLY A 103 -0.33 8.13 -27.55
C GLY A 103 -1.38 8.34 -26.45
N LYS A 104 -1.81 9.60 -26.28
CA LYS A 104 -2.90 9.94 -25.35
C LYS A 104 -4.21 9.33 -25.87
N PRO A 105 -5.04 8.69 -25.01
CA PRO A 105 -6.33 8.15 -25.44
C PRO A 105 -7.17 9.26 -26.06
N LYS A 106 -7.59 9.07 -27.32
CA LYS A 106 -8.43 10.03 -28.04
C LYS A 106 -9.79 10.10 -27.34
N LYS A 107 -10.05 11.21 -26.64
CA LYS A 107 -11.38 11.52 -26.12
C LYS A 107 -12.26 11.88 -27.31
N LYS A 108 -13.24 11.04 -27.66
CA LYS A 108 -14.32 11.46 -28.55
C LYS A 108 -15.39 12.14 -27.70
N ILE A 109 -15.61 13.43 -27.97
CA ILE A 109 -16.74 14.17 -27.44
C ILE A 109 -17.91 13.86 -28.37
N VAL A 110 -18.94 13.19 -27.86
CA VAL A 110 -20.18 12.92 -28.59
C VAL A 110 -21.25 13.80 -27.96
N GLY A 111 -21.58 14.92 -28.61
CA GLY A 111 -22.63 15.85 -28.16
C GLY A 111 -22.36 16.58 -26.83
N THR A 112 -23.43 17.08 -26.21
CA THR A 112 -23.42 17.95 -25.03
C THR A 112 -22.88 17.26 -23.78
N GLY A 113 -21.59 17.46 -23.53
CA GLY A 113 -20.96 17.33 -22.20
C GLY A 113 -20.61 15.92 -21.71
N LYS A 114 -21.07 14.84 -22.37
CA LYS A 114 -20.69 13.46 -21.97
C LYS A 114 -19.43 13.00 -22.68
N VAL A 115 -18.31 12.97 -21.95
CA VAL A 115 -17.06 12.35 -22.39
C VAL A 115 -17.20 10.83 -22.24
N LEU A 116 -17.57 10.15 -23.31
CA LEU A 116 -17.46 8.69 -23.38
C LEU A 116 -15.97 8.33 -23.42
N LYS A 117 -15.43 7.89 -22.27
CA LYS A 117 -14.17 7.14 -22.26
C LYS A 117 -14.45 5.80 -22.92
N ALA A 118 -14.38 5.74 -24.26
CA ALA A 118 -14.38 4.47 -24.95
C ALA A 118 -13.20 3.66 -24.39
N ARG A 119 -13.49 2.64 -23.57
CA ARG A 119 -12.55 1.54 -23.34
C ARG A 119 -12.48 0.77 -24.65
N ALA A 120 -11.78 1.33 -25.61
CA ALA A 120 -11.43 0.61 -26.82
C ALA A 120 -10.44 -0.47 -26.39
N ASN A 121 -10.94 -1.70 -26.18
CA ASN A 121 -10.12 -2.90 -26.22
C ASN A 121 -9.59 -3.05 -27.65
N VAL A 122 -8.52 -2.35 -28.01
CA VAL A 122 -7.90 -2.49 -29.33
C VAL A 122 -6.39 -2.29 -29.22
N GLY A 123 -5.76 -3.05 -28.32
CA GLY A 123 -4.29 -3.09 -28.16
C GLY A 123 -3.64 -4.34 -28.78
N ASN A 124 -4.37 -5.46 -28.85
CA ASN A 124 -3.95 -6.67 -29.57
C ASN A 124 -4.50 -6.73 -31.01
N LEU A 125 -5.10 -5.65 -31.49
CA LEU A 125 -5.61 -5.49 -32.85
C LEU A 125 -4.79 -4.45 -33.61
N LEU A 126 -3.47 -4.43 -33.41
CA LEU A 126 -2.61 -4.17 -34.57
C LEU A 126 -3.07 -5.17 -35.62
N HIS A 127 -3.37 -4.69 -36.83
CA HIS A 127 -3.87 -5.51 -37.92
C HIS A 127 -3.19 -6.88 -37.90
N GLU A 128 -3.93 -7.93 -37.49
CA GLU A 128 -3.44 -9.28 -37.66
C GLU A 128 -3.11 -9.42 -39.15
N HIS A 129 -1.94 -9.96 -39.47
CA HIS A 129 -1.59 -10.22 -40.86
C HIS A 129 -2.66 -11.17 -41.42
N ARG A 130 -3.52 -10.65 -42.30
CA ARG A 130 -4.47 -11.48 -43.03
C ARG A 130 -3.68 -12.26 -44.07
N THR A 131 -3.45 -13.54 -43.80
CA THR A 131 -2.90 -14.47 -44.79
C THR A 131 -4.01 -14.95 -45.72
N ILE A 132 -3.63 -15.46 -46.90
CA ILE A 132 -4.56 -16.07 -47.86
C ILE A 132 -5.32 -17.24 -47.20
N GLU A 133 -4.67 -17.98 -46.31
CA GLU A 133 -5.26 -19.08 -45.54
C GLU A 133 -6.45 -18.64 -44.69
N ASN A 134 -6.38 -17.45 -44.08
CA ASN A 134 -7.49 -16.89 -43.32
C ASN A 134 -8.73 -16.64 -44.20
N SER A 135 -8.52 -16.27 -45.46
CA SER A 135 -9.60 -16.11 -46.46
C SER A 135 -10.13 -17.45 -46.96
N LEU A 136 -9.27 -18.45 -47.13
CA LEU A 136 -9.65 -19.78 -47.64
C LEU A 136 -10.32 -20.67 -46.58
N LYS A 137 -10.11 -20.39 -45.28
CA LYS A 137 -10.75 -21.13 -44.17
C LYS A 137 -12.27 -21.14 -44.27
N GLU A 138 -12.88 -20.06 -44.78
CA GLU A 138 -14.33 -19.99 -44.96
C GLU A 138 -14.86 -20.97 -46.02
N LEU A 139 -14.04 -21.34 -47.01
CA LEU A 139 -14.40 -22.32 -48.04
C LEU A 139 -14.43 -23.75 -47.48
N ILE A 140 -13.50 -24.08 -46.58
CA ILE A 140 -13.43 -25.39 -45.92
C ILE A 140 -14.68 -25.63 -45.06
N ILE A 141 -15.16 -24.61 -44.35
CA ILE A 141 -16.37 -24.69 -43.50
C ILE A 141 -17.63 -24.94 -44.34
N ARG A 142 -17.65 -24.48 -45.60
CA ARG A 142 -18.79 -24.66 -46.51
C ARG A 142 -18.81 -26.01 -47.23
N GLN A 143 -17.77 -26.83 -47.07
CA GLN A 143 -17.72 -28.16 -47.65
C GLN A 143 -18.63 -29.08 -46.84
N ARG A 144 -19.92 -29.09 -47.22
CA ARG A 144 -20.82 -30.20 -46.88
C ARG A 144 -20.28 -31.44 -47.58
N TRP A 145 -20.09 -32.49 -46.79
CA TRP A 145 -19.85 -33.82 -47.31
C TRP A 145 -21.18 -34.28 -47.91
N ASP A 146 -21.20 -34.50 -49.22
CA ASP A 146 -22.22 -35.34 -49.87
C ASP A 146 -21.97 -36.82 -49.51
#